data_AF-A0A6A5SFT5-F1
#
_entry.id   AF-A0A6A5SFT5-F1
#
_cell.length_a   1.000
_cell.length_b   1.000
_cell.length_c   1.000
_cell.angle_alpha   90.00
_cell.angle_beta   90.00
_cell.angle_gamma   90.00
#
_symmetry.space_group_name_H-M   'P 1'
#
loop_
_entity.id
_entity.type
_entity.pdbx_description
1 polymer ?
#
loop_
_entity_poly.entity_id
_entity_poly.type
_entity_poly.pdbx_seq_one_letter_code
_entity_poly.pdbx_strand_id
1 'polypeptide(L)'
;MKASIIITAAATLFSSASLAAPTTTRSADALVFKVQLTNDITGANANGDIIVNNPAISLGLLFGQPGSRLFATSLQAVSPGAGGNNIACVVKNPAVASQVFPLNAWNTFIDLDGNPNQAIQTDVTDFTIECQL
;
A
#
# COMPACT_ATOMS: atom_id res chain seq x y z
N MET A 1 69.19 -21.78 -0.69
CA MET A 1 68.19 -21.04 -1.48
C MET A 1 67.30 -22.05 -2.18
N LYS A 2 65.98 -21.76 -2.30
CA LYS A 2 64.82 -22.65 -2.58
C LYS A 2 64.31 -23.38 -1.32
N ALA A 3 63.01 -23.51 -1.06
CA ALA A 3 61.83 -23.35 -1.91
C ALA A 3 60.65 -22.70 -1.17
N SER A 4 59.87 -21.90 -1.90
CA SER A 4 58.54 -21.40 -1.53
C SER A 4 57.51 -22.52 -1.58
N ILE A 5 56.55 -22.52 -0.63
CA ILE A 5 55.27 -23.23 -0.79
C ILE A 5 54.15 -22.32 -0.27
N ILE A 6 53.22 -22.02 -1.17
CA ILE A 6 52.00 -21.20 -1.02
C ILE A 6 50.83 -22.16 -0.84
N ILE A 7 50.08 -22.09 0.27
CA ILE A 7 48.83 -22.83 0.57
C ILE A 7 48.12 -22.02 1.67
N THR A 8 46.84 -21.61 1.69
CA THR A 8 45.67 -21.67 0.80
C THR A 8 44.67 -20.68 1.40
N ALA A 9 44.07 -19.80 0.58
CA ALA A 9 42.99 -18.91 1.04
C ALA A 9 41.68 -19.72 1.16
N ALA A 10 41.15 -19.83 2.37
CA ALA A 10 39.83 -20.42 2.61
C ALA A 10 38.75 -19.38 2.33
N ALA A 11 38.05 -19.52 1.21
CA ALA A 11 36.87 -18.74 0.88
C ALA A 11 35.67 -19.25 1.70
N THR A 12 35.23 -18.47 2.68
CA THR A 12 33.97 -18.71 3.39
C THR A 12 32.80 -18.25 2.53
N LEU A 13 32.14 -19.22 1.88
CA LEU A 13 30.84 -19.08 1.25
C LEU A 13 29.78 -18.83 2.34
N PHE A 14 29.32 -17.58 2.49
CA PHE A 14 28.09 -17.31 3.24
C PHE A 14 26.89 -17.51 2.31
N SER A 15 26.24 -18.65 2.48
CA SER A 15 24.96 -19.00 1.85
C SER A 15 23.88 -18.03 2.30
N SER A 16 23.47 -17.12 1.42
CA SER A 16 22.26 -16.32 1.56
C SER A 16 21.04 -17.24 1.39
N ALA A 17 20.47 -17.69 2.50
CA ALA A 17 19.15 -18.32 2.50
C ALA A 17 18.09 -17.25 2.22
N SER A 18 17.73 -17.07 0.94
CA SER A 18 16.54 -16.34 0.55
C SER A 18 15.30 -17.12 0.96
N LEU A 19 14.72 -16.77 2.10
CA LEU A 19 13.37 -17.17 2.46
C LEU A 19 12.41 -16.46 1.50
N ALA A 20 12.06 -17.13 0.40
CA ALA A 20 10.95 -16.70 -0.44
C ALA A 20 9.67 -16.80 0.39
N ALA A 21 9.10 -15.64 0.73
CA ALA A 21 7.78 -15.58 1.35
C ALA A 21 6.74 -16.25 0.43
N PRO A 22 5.72 -16.93 0.99
CA PRO A 22 4.67 -17.53 0.19
C PRO A 22 3.96 -16.44 -0.62
N THR A 23 4.12 -16.48 -1.94
CA THR A 23 3.31 -15.68 -2.85
C THR A 23 1.90 -16.26 -2.83
N THR A 24 0.96 -15.53 -2.24
CA THR A 24 -0.46 -15.74 -2.52
C THR A 24 -0.66 -15.49 -4.01
N THR A 25 -0.99 -16.54 -4.76
CA THR A 25 -1.36 -16.43 -6.17
C THR A 25 -2.58 -15.54 -6.29
N ARG A 26 -2.40 -14.27 -6.68
CA ARG A 26 -3.50 -13.45 -7.19
C ARG A 26 -4.05 -14.14 -8.44
N SER A 27 -5.35 -14.36 -8.49
CA SER A 27 -6.01 -14.82 -9.71
C SER A 27 -5.70 -13.81 -10.82
N ALA A 28 -5.17 -14.29 -11.96
CA ALA A 28 -4.71 -13.44 -13.06
C ALA A 28 -5.85 -12.60 -13.70
N ASP A 29 -7.11 -12.91 -13.37
CA ASP A 29 -8.31 -12.23 -13.86
C ASP A 29 -8.92 -11.22 -12.86
N ALA A 30 -8.29 -11.01 -11.71
CA ALA A 30 -8.83 -10.08 -10.72
C ALA A 30 -8.72 -8.62 -11.21
N LEU A 31 -9.85 -7.93 -11.33
CA LEU A 31 -9.87 -6.50 -11.62
C LEU A 31 -9.26 -5.73 -10.43
N VAL A 32 -8.25 -4.92 -10.70
CA VAL A 32 -7.51 -4.17 -9.67
C VAL A 32 -7.72 -2.67 -9.86
N PHE A 33 -8.03 -1.98 -8.76
CA PHE A 33 -7.98 -0.53 -8.66
C PHE A 33 -6.75 -0.12 -7.85
N LYS A 34 -5.85 0.64 -8.45
CA LYS A 34 -4.60 1.09 -7.85
C LYS A 34 -4.79 2.46 -7.22
N VAL A 35 -4.33 2.59 -5.98
CA VAL A 35 -4.29 3.83 -5.22
C VAL A 35 -2.86 4.13 -4.77
N GLN A 36 -2.60 5.37 -4.39
CA GLN A 36 -1.32 5.83 -3.87
C GLN A 36 -1.53 6.64 -2.60
N LEU A 37 -0.66 6.42 -1.63
CA LEU A 37 -0.63 7.12 -0.36
C LEU A 37 0.82 7.50 -0.02
N THR A 38 0.98 8.69 0.56
CA THR A 38 2.24 9.13 1.17
C THR A 38 2.07 9.13 2.68
N ASN A 39 3.04 8.57 3.40
CA ASN A 39 3.11 8.67 4.85
C ASN A 39 3.69 10.03 5.22
N ASP A 40 2.93 10.85 5.94
CA ASP A 40 3.31 12.22 6.29
C ASP A 40 4.49 12.29 7.28
N ILE A 41 4.70 11.24 8.08
CA ILE A 41 5.81 11.17 9.06
C ILE A 41 7.12 10.78 8.38
N THR A 42 7.07 9.77 7.50
CA THR A 42 8.29 9.20 6.90
C THR A 42 8.59 9.78 5.51
N GLY A 43 7.62 10.42 4.86
CA GLY A 43 7.68 10.84 3.47
C GLY A 43 7.63 9.68 2.47
N ALA A 44 7.48 8.44 2.93
CA ALA A 44 7.44 7.28 2.06
C ALA A 44 6.14 7.27 1.23
N ASN A 45 6.27 7.07 -0.08
CA ASN A 45 5.15 6.96 -1.01
C ASN A 45 5.08 5.55 -1.59
N ALA A 46 3.88 4.98 -1.65
CA ALA A 46 3.66 3.65 -2.16
C ALA A 46 2.33 3.54 -2.90
N ASN A 47 2.28 2.62 -3.87
CA ASN A 47 1.05 2.23 -4.55
C ASN A 47 0.45 0.99 -3.86
N GLY A 48 -0.85 1.01 -3.65
CA GLY A 48 -1.63 -0.09 -3.11
C GLY A 48 -2.59 -0.62 -4.18
N ASP A 49 -2.68 -1.95 -4.27
CA ASP A 49 -3.55 -2.62 -5.22
C ASP A 49 -4.80 -3.14 -4.50
N ILE A 50 -5.96 -2.58 -4.83
CA ILE A 50 -7.25 -3.01 -4.28
C ILE A 50 -7.92 -3.95 -5.28
N ILE A 51 -8.25 -5.15 -4.83
CA ILE A 51 -9.00 -6.11 -5.65
C ILE A 51 -10.48 -5.70 -5.59
N VAL A 52 -11.09 -5.48 -6.75
CA VAL A 52 -12.51 -5.07 -6.85
C VAL A 52 -13.41 -6.23 -6.43
N ASN A 53 -14.53 -5.91 -5.75
CA ASN A 53 -15.51 -6.84 -5.19
C ASN A 53 -14.97 -7.74 -4.04
N ASN A 54 -13.79 -7.46 -3.52
CA ASN A 54 -13.31 -8.09 -2.28
C ASN A 54 -13.77 -7.31 -1.04
N PRO A 55 -13.74 -7.96 0.14
CA PRO A 55 -13.97 -7.28 1.41
C PRO A 55 -13.02 -6.09 1.62
N ALA A 56 -13.46 -5.14 2.43
CA ALA A 56 -12.67 -3.98 2.80
C ALA A 56 -11.31 -4.38 3.41
N ILE A 57 -10.27 -3.63 3.05
CA ILE A 57 -8.90 -3.79 3.54
C ILE A 57 -8.45 -2.51 4.25
N SER A 58 -7.68 -2.62 5.34
CA SER A 58 -7.17 -1.44 6.04
C SER A 58 -6.00 -0.79 5.28
N LEU A 59 -5.91 0.54 5.38
CA LEU A 59 -4.79 1.28 4.80
C LEU A 59 -3.47 0.94 5.51
N GLY A 60 -3.51 0.65 6.83
CA GLY A 60 -2.37 0.14 7.57
C GLY A 60 -1.83 -1.19 7.02
N LEU A 61 -2.70 -2.08 6.51
CA LEU A 61 -2.25 -3.33 5.87
C LEU A 61 -1.67 -3.10 4.46
N LEU A 62 -2.19 -2.11 3.73
CA LEU A 62 -1.73 -1.79 2.37
C LEU A 62 -0.42 -1.01 2.33
N PHE A 63 -0.25 -0.06 3.25
CA PHE A 63 0.80 0.95 3.19
C PHE A 63 1.64 1.06 4.47
N GLY A 64 1.14 0.52 5.59
CA GLY A 64 1.82 0.58 6.88
C GLY A 64 2.94 -0.46 7.01
N GLN A 65 3.86 -0.21 7.93
CA GLN A 65 4.78 -1.24 8.42
C GLN A 65 4.14 -1.96 9.62
N PRO A 66 4.33 -3.29 9.77
CA PRO A 66 3.79 -4.02 10.92
C PRO A 66 4.17 -3.36 12.25
N GLY A 67 3.17 -3.07 13.09
CA GLY A 67 3.37 -2.44 14.40
C GLY A 67 3.59 -0.92 14.39
N SER A 68 3.53 -0.27 13.22
CA SER A 68 3.63 1.19 13.10
C SER A 68 2.28 1.84 12.82
N ARG A 69 2.14 3.11 13.19
CA ARG A 69 1.01 3.94 12.79
C ARG A 69 1.28 4.57 11.42
N LEU A 70 0.24 4.64 10.61
CA LEU A 70 0.23 5.25 9.30
C LEU A 70 -0.49 6.59 9.39
N PHE A 71 0.25 7.67 9.15
CA PHE A 71 -0.31 9.01 9.07
C PHE A 71 -0.30 9.49 7.63
N ALA A 72 -1.42 10.02 7.17
CA ALA A 72 -1.54 10.59 5.84
C ALA A 72 -2.61 11.67 5.84
N THR A 73 -2.45 12.62 4.92
CA THR A 73 -3.44 13.65 4.67
C THR A 73 -4.37 13.26 3.52
N SER A 74 -3.87 12.57 2.50
CA SER A 74 -4.65 12.26 1.30
C SER A 74 -4.39 10.88 0.70
N LEU A 75 -5.32 10.46 -0.17
CA LEU A 75 -5.21 9.25 -0.98
C LEU A 75 -5.57 9.57 -2.44
N GLN A 76 -4.81 9.03 -3.38
CA GLN A 76 -5.01 9.26 -4.80
C GLN A 76 -5.31 7.97 -5.57
N ALA A 77 -6.23 8.02 -6.52
CA ALA A 77 -6.42 6.98 -7.53
C ALA A 77 -5.36 7.11 -8.63
N VAL A 78 -4.54 6.07 -8.82
CA VAL A 78 -3.51 6.04 -9.88
C VAL A 78 -3.92 5.20 -11.09
N SER A 79 -5.00 4.42 -10.99
CA SER A 79 -5.63 3.76 -12.13
C SER A 79 -7.12 4.10 -12.26
N PRO A 80 -7.50 5.38 -12.38
CA PRO A 80 -8.91 5.79 -12.44
C PRO A 80 -9.70 5.15 -13.58
N GLY A 81 -9.03 4.78 -14.69
CA GLY A 81 -9.64 4.12 -15.85
C GLY A 81 -9.90 2.62 -15.72
N ALA A 82 -9.51 1.98 -14.60
CA ALA A 82 -9.74 0.56 -14.40
C ALA A 82 -11.25 0.23 -14.45
N GLY A 83 -11.60 -0.94 -14.99
CA GLY A 83 -12.99 -1.38 -15.12
C GLY A 83 -13.85 -0.51 -16.05
N GLY A 84 -13.22 0.24 -16.97
CA GLY A 84 -13.93 1.12 -17.91
C GLY A 84 -14.55 2.34 -17.24
N ASN A 85 -13.91 2.88 -16.19
CA ASN A 85 -14.38 3.99 -15.35
C ASN A 85 -15.58 3.68 -14.43
N ASN A 86 -15.98 2.41 -14.30
CA ASN A 86 -17.15 2.02 -13.49
C ASN A 86 -16.80 1.66 -12.05
N ILE A 87 -15.51 1.51 -11.71
CA ILE A 87 -15.14 1.17 -10.33
C ILE A 87 -15.43 2.34 -9.39
N ALA A 88 -16.17 2.05 -8.33
CA ALA A 88 -16.42 2.94 -7.20
C ALA A 88 -15.76 2.38 -5.95
N CYS A 89 -14.80 3.12 -5.39
CA CYS A 89 -14.19 2.81 -4.12
C CYS A 89 -14.70 3.74 -3.02
N VAL A 90 -14.70 3.24 -1.80
CA VAL A 90 -15.07 4.02 -0.61
C VAL A 90 -14.03 3.79 0.46
N VAL A 91 -13.47 4.90 0.98
CA VAL A 91 -12.63 4.89 2.18
C VAL A 91 -13.47 5.32 3.38
N LYS A 92 -13.35 4.61 4.49
CA LYS A 92 -14.12 4.85 5.72
C LYS A 92 -13.19 4.97 6.91
N ASN A 93 -13.45 5.95 7.78
CA ASN A 93 -12.88 5.98 9.12
C ASN A 93 -13.79 5.16 10.06
N PRO A 94 -13.34 4.02 10.60
CA PRO A 94 -14.18 3.23 11.51
C PRO A 94 -14.48 3.94 12.83
N ALA A 95 -13.64 4.92 13.24
CA ALA A 95 -13.86 5.69 14.46
C ALA A 95 -14.90 6.81 14.28
N VAL A 96 -15.17 7.24 13.04
CA VAL A 96 -16.07 8.35 12.72
C VAL A 96 -16.99 7.96 11.57
N ALA A 97 -18.18 7.43 11.88
CA ALA A 97 -19.10 6.86 10.89
C ALA A 97 -19.54 7.84 9.77
N SER A 98 -19.47 9.16 10.00
CA SER A 98 -19.78 10.18 8.99
C SER A 98 -18.64 10.43 7.99
N GLN A 99 -17.42 9.96 8.27
CA GLN A 99 -16.27 10.12 7.38
C GLN A 99 -16.22 8.98 6.37
N VAL A 100 -16.87 9.24 5.23
CA VAL A 100 -16.96 8.34 4.09
C VAL A 100 -16.48 9.09 2.85
N PHE A 101 -15.37 8.64 2.28
CA PHE A 101 -14.69 9.33 1.19
C PHE A 101 -14.81 8.51 -0.10
N PRO A 102 -15.60 8.95 -1.09
CA PRO A 102 -15.71 8.26 -2.37
C PRO A 102 -14.46 8.48 -3.22
N LEU A 103 -13.96 7.43 -3.86
CA LEU A 103 -12.80 7.51 -4.77
C LEU A 103 -13.12 6.70 -6.04
N ASN A 104 -13.03 7.33 -7.22
CA ASN A 104 -13.38 6.70 -8.50
C ASN A 104 -12.70 7.42 -9.68
N ALA A 105 -13.14 7.15 -10.90
CA ALA A 105 -12.60 7.77 -12.12
C ALA A 105 -12.75 9.31 -12.18
N TRP A 106 -13.75 9.85 -11.48
CA TRP A 106 -14.12 11.27 -11.48
C TRP A 106 -13.71 11.99 -10.20
N ASN A 107 -13.60 11.26 -9.09
CA ASN A 107 -13.02 11.74 -7.85
C ASN A 107 -11.73 10.97 -7.57
N THR A 108 -10.61 11.45 -8.13
CA THR A 108 -9.33 10.73 -8.12
C THR A 108 -8.43 11.10 -6.95
N PHE A 109 -8.86 12.03 -6.11
CA PHE A 109 -8.13 12.49 -4.94
C PHE A 109 -9.11 12.72 -3.80
N ILE A 110 -8.79 12.22 -2.61
CA ILE A 110 -9.57 12.44 -1.40
C ILE A 110 -8.70 12.98 -0.28
N ASP A 111 -9.26 13.91 0.48
CA ASP A 111 -8.73 14.29 1.78
C ASP A 111 -9.22 13.31 2.84
N LEU A 112 -8.33 12.84 3.70
CA LEU A 112 -8.59 11.82 4.71
C LEU A 112 -8.97 12.42 6.07
N ASP A 113 -8.85 13.74 6.24
CA ASP A 113 -9.19 14.42 7.50
C ASP A 113 -10.66 14.91 7.55
N GLY A 114 -11.35 14.97 6.41
CA GLY A 114 -12.72 15.48 6.28
C GLY A 114 -12.88 16.99 6.33
N ASN A 115 -11.79 17.75 6.29
CA ASN A 115 -11.75 19.21 6.27
C ASN A 115 -11.29 19.72 4.89
N PRO A 116 -12.20 20.23 4.04
CA PRO A 116 -11.83 20.68 2.70
C PRO A 116 -10.97 21.96 2.67
N ASN A 117 -10.75 22.61 3.81
CA ASN A 117 -10.06 23.90 3.88
C ASN A 117 -8.60 23.79 4.32
N GLN A 118 -8.17 22.62 4.80
CA GLN A 118 -6.83 22.44 5.35
C GLN A 118 -6.44 20.98 5.29
N ALA A 119 -5.21 20.71 4.84
CA ALA A 119 -4.55 19.43 4.97
C ALA A 119 -4.07 19.21 6.42
N ILE A 120 -4.68 18.26 7.12
CA ILE A 120 -4.36 17.85 8.48
C ILE A 120 -3.85 16.41 8.47
N GLN A 121 -2.65 16.23 8.99
CA GLN A 121 -2.08 14.92 9.23
C GLN A 121 -3.02 14.08 10.12
N THR A 122 -3.51 12.97 9.57
CA THR A 122 -4.52 12.11 10.21
C THR A 122 -3.97 10.69 10.39
N ASP A 123 -4.25 10.04 11.53
CA ASP A 123 -3.95 8.61 11.70
C ASP A 123 -4.97 7.81 10.89
N VAL A 124 -4.51 7.22 9.80
CA VAL A 124 -5.33 6.46 8.85
C VAL A 124 -5.06 4.96 8.93
N THR A 125 -4.34 4.51 9.96
CA THR A 125 -3.95 3.10 10.14
C THR A 125 -5.14 2.15 10.01
N ASP A 126 -6.24 2.52 10.67
CA ASP A 126 -7.44 1.69 10.78
C ASP A 126 -8.51 2.05 9.74
N PHE A 127 -8.26 3.05 8.88
CA PHE A 127 -9.18 3.39 7.79
C PHE A 127 -9.26 2.20 6.83
N THR A 128 -10.45 1.94 6.30
CA THR A 128 -10.68 0.82 5.40
C THR A 128 -11.07 1.30 4.02
N ILE A 129 -10.59 0.63 2.97
CA ILE A 129 -11.00 0.84 1.59
C ILE A 129 -11.63 -0.42 1.02
N GLU A 130 -12.74 -0.26 0.33
CA GLU A 130 -13.37 -1.30 -0.49
C GLU A 130 -13.74 -0.73 -1.86
N CYS A 131 -13.74 -1.57 -2.89
CA CYS A 131 -14.06 -1.17 -4.26
C CYS A 131 -15.09 -2.12 -4.86
N GLN A 132 -16.07 -1.56 -5.58
CA GLN A 132 -17.12 -2.28 -6.30
C GLN A 132 -17.21 -1.79 -7.74
N LEU A 133 -17.85 -2.58 -8.60
CA LEU A 133 -18.16 -2.27 -10.00
C LEU A 133 -19.51 -1.55 -10.16
#